data_AF-A0AAD7AGW0-F1
#
_entry.id   AF-A0AAD7AGW0-F1
#
_cell.length_a   1.000
_cell.length_b   1.000
_cell.length_c   1.000
_cell.angle_alpha   90.00
_cell.angle_beta   90.00
_cell.angle_gamma   90.00
#
_symmetry.space_group_name_H-M   'P 1'
#
loop_
_entity.id
_entity.type
_entity.pdbx_description
1 polymer ?
#
loop_
_entity_poly.entity_id
_entity_poly.type
_entity_poly.pdbx_seq_one_letter_code
_entity_poly.pdbx_strand_id
1 'polypeptide(L)'
;INTPGEQQKYDLAGLEELISLLPPEATALKTYDIECQTNRCLDLYPLLTEGVRERVAFVLNAMHSYRHEWACQLVYSPHLCRSMALTDGEAVE
;
A
#
# COMPACT_ATOMS: atom_id res chain seq x y z
N ILE A 1 -16.84 -9.47 19.25
CA ILE A 1 -15.52 -9.03 18.74
C ILE A 1 -15.75 -7.66 18.13
N ASN A 2 -15.20 -6.60 18.75
CA ASN A 2 -15.45 -5.19 18.42
C ASN A 2 -14.25 -4.51 17.73
N THR A 3 -13.23 -5.28 17.38
CA THR A 3 -12.07 -4.77 16.65
C THR A 3 -12.27 -5.01 15.16
N PRO A 4 -12.02 -4.01 14.27
CA PRO A 4 -12.06 -4.21 12.83
C PRO A 4 -11.19 -5.39 12.39
N GLY A 5 -11.66 -6.15 11.39
CA GLY A 5 -10.98 -7.38 10.93
C GLY A 5 -9.58 -7.13 10.38
N GLU A 6 -9.41 -6.06 9.62
CA GLU A 6 -8.16 -5.75 8.89
C GLU A 6 -6.95 -5.45 9.78
N GLN A 7 -7.17 -4.95 11.00
CA GLN A 7 -6.10 -4.60 11.95
C GLN A 7 -4.91 -3.84 11.33
N GLN A 8 -5.19 -2.85 10.46
CA GLN A 8 -4.22 -2.05 9.68
C GLN A 8 -2.95 -1.62 10.46
N LYS A 9 -3.06 -1.36 11.76
CA LYS A 9 -1.91 -1.05 12.64
C LYS A 9 -0.79 -2.09 12.61
N TYR A 10 -1.11 -3.39 12.50
CA TYR A 10 -0.09 -4.44 12.45
C TYR A 10 0.62 -4.47 11.10
N ASP A 11 -0.13 -4.24 10.03
CA ASP A 11 0.39 -4.11 8.68
C ASP A 11 1.35 -2.91 8.55
N LEU A 12 0.96 -1.74 9.08
CA LEU A 12 1.85 -0.57 9.13
C LEU A 12 3.11 -0.82 9.96
N ALA A 13 2.98 -1.47 11.13
CA ALA A 13 4.15 -1.80 11.96
C ALA A 13 5.11 -2.77 11.24
N GLY A 14 4.57 -3.76 10.52
CA GLY A 14 5.38 -4.68 9.71
C GLY A 14 6.09 -3.98 8.56
N LEU A 15 5.42 -3.01 7.92
CA LEU A 15 6.02 -2.17 6.88
C LEU A 15 7.18 -1.35 7.43
N GLU A 16 7.01 -0.69 8.58
CA GLU A 16 8.08 0.10 9.20
C GLU A 16 9.30 -0.75 9.53
N GLU A 17 9.09 -1.90 10.18
CA GLU A 17 10.17 -2.83 10.51
C GLU A 17 10.91 -3.27 9.24
N LEU A 18 10.18 -3.68 8.20
CA LEU A 18 10.77 -4.06 6.92
C LEU A 18 11.63 -2.94 6.32
N ILE A 19 11.10 -1.72 6.25
CA ILE A 19 11.79 -0.57 5.66
C ILE A 19 13.03 -0.18 6.48
N SER A 20 13.00 -0.36 7.79
CA SER A 20 14.14 -0.10 8.68
C SER A 20 15.33 -1.05 8.44
N LEU A 21 15.05 -2.27 7.96
CA LEU A 21 16.05 -3.29 7.66
C LEU A 21 16.66 -3.13 6.26
N LEU A 22 16.08 -2.29 5.40
CA LEU A 22 16.52 -2.08 4.03
C LEU A 22 17.47 -0.87 3.91
N PRO A 23 18.39 -0.87 2.92
CA PRO A 23 19.25 0.29 2.63
C PRO A 23 18.43 1.58 2.44
N PRO A 24 18.93 2.76 2.83
CA PRO A 24 18.17 4.02 2.76
C PRO A 24 17.60 4.36 1.38
N GLU A 25 18.26 3.91 0.31
CA GLU A 25 17.87 4.16 -1.09
C GLU A 25 16.84 3.15 -1.60
N ALA A 26 16.58 2.07 -0.85
CA ALA A 26 15.63 1.05 -1.26
C ALA A 26 14.20 1.60 -1.19
N THR A 27 13.45 1.43 -2.27
CA THR A 27 12.02 1.69 -2.35
C THR A 27 11.25 0.38 -2.28
N ALA A 28 10.06 0.41 -1.69
CA ALA A 28 9.15 -0.72 -1.66
C ALA A 28 7.83 -0.40 -2.34
N LEU A 29 7.16 -1.46 -2.79
CA LEU A 29 5.81 -1.40 -3.28
C LEU A 29 4.96 -2.32 -2.39
N LYS A 30 3.88 -1.78 -1.85
CA LYS A 30 2.97 -2.46 -0.94
C LYS A 30 1.64 -2.69 -1.65
N THR A 31 1.19 -3.94 -1.65
CA THR A 31 -0.08 -4.37 -2.24
C THR A 31 -0.93 -5.10 -1.21
N TYR A 32 -2.17 -4.66 -1.08
CA TYR A 32 -3.18 -5.25 -0.21
C TYR A 32 -4.59 -4.84 -0.67
N ASP A 33 -5.62 -5.44 -0.12
CA ASP A 33 -7.00 -5.19 -0.52
C ASP A 33 -7.53 -3.80 -0.13
N ILE A 34 -6.98 -3.18 0.92
CA ILE A 34 -7.39 -1.85 1.42
C ILE A 34 -6.33 -0.75 1.24
N GLU A 35 -5.35 -0.89 0.34
CA GLU A 35 -4.26 0.10 0.22
C GLU A 35 -4.72 1.51 -0.12
N CYS A 36 -5.83 1.66 -0.84
CA CYS A 36 -6.42 2.97 -1.11
C CYS A 36 -6.85 3.68 0.19
N GLN A 37 -7.41 2.92 1.15
CA GLN A 37 -7.79 3.42 2.47
C GLN A 37 -6.55 3.65 3.33
N THR A 38 -5.58 2.74 3.27
CA THR A 38 -4.30 2.88 3.98
C THR A 38 -3.55 4.14 3.55
N ASN A 39 -3.36 4.34 2.25
CA ASN A 39 -2.66 5.52 1.75
C ASN A 39 -3.40 6.82 2.10
N ARG A 40 -4.74 6.82 2.02
CA ARG A 40 -5.56 7.96 2.43
C ARG A 40 -5.47 8.22 3.93
N CYS A 41 -5.42 7.19 4.75
CA CYS A 41 -5.22 7.31 6.20
C CYS A 41 -3.89 8.00 6.51
N LEU A 42 -2.83 7.61 5.80
CA LEU A 42 -1.49 8.19 5.94
C LEU A 42 -1.38 9.63 5.40
N ASP A 43 -2.23 10.03 4.44
CA ASP A 43 -2.36 11.45 4.05
C ASP A 43 -2.97 12.31 5.16
N LEU A 44 -3.87 11.73 5.96
CA LEU A 44 -4.60 12.43 7.01
C LEU A 44 -3.87 12.42 8.35
N TYR A 45 -3.08 11.37 8.61
CA TYR A 45 -2.46 11.10 9.89
C TYR A 45 -1.00 10.67 9.70
N PRO A 46 -0.03 11.30 10.38
CA PRO A 46 1.38 10.91 10.30
C PRO A 46 1.64 9.67 11.17
N LEU A 47 1.19 8.49 10.68
CA LEU A 47 1.28 7.23 11.42
C LEU A 47 2.60 6.47 11.21
N LEU A 48 3.41 6.88 10.23
CA LEU A 48 4.69 6.26 9.93
C LEU A 48 5.85 7.16 10.39
N THR A 49 6.97 6.52 10.70
CA THR A 49 8.26 7.16 10.96
C THR A 49 8.71 7.95 9.74
N GLU A 50 9.40 9.07 9.99
CA GLU A 50 9.91 9.97 8.95
C GLU A 50 10.74 9.23 7.90
N GLY A 51 10.51 9.51 6.61
CA GLY A 51 11.22 8.88 5.51
C GLY A 51 10.62 7.56 5.02
N VAL A 52 9.77 6.89 5.80
CA VAL A 52 9.13 5.63 5.37
C VAL A 52 8.11 5.89 4.26
N ARG A 53 7.28 6.94 4.41
CA ARG A 53 6.20 7.25 3.46
C ARG A 53 6.73 7.56 2.06
N GLU A 54 7.86 8.24 1.96
CA GLU A 54 8.49 8.66 0.71
C GLU A 54 9.11 7.47 -0.06
N ARG A 55 9.37 6.37 0.64
CA ARG A 55 10.02 5.17 0.09
C ARG A 55 9.04 4.08 -0.31
N VAL A 56 7.74 4.23 -0.03
CA VAL A 56 6.72 3.20 -0.25
C VAL A 56 5.65 3.68 -1.22
N ALA A 57 5.48 2.94 -2.32
CA ALA A 57 4.32 3.07 -3.19
C ALA A 57 3.20 2.13 -2.73
N PHE A 58 1.96 2.60 -2.79
CA PHE A 58 0.77 1.84 -2.44
C PHE A 58 -0.01 1.50 -3.70
N VAL A 59 -0.36 0.22 -3.89
CA VAL A 59 -1.06 -0.27 -5.09
C VAL A 59 -2.12 -1.29 -4.67
N LEU A 60 -3.31 -1.24 -5.27
CA LEU A 60 -4.32 -2.27 -5.03
C LEU A 60 -3.97 -3.53 -5.82
N ASN A 61 -4.27 -4.68 -5.24
CA ASN A 61 -4.28 -5.92 -5.99
C ASN A 61 -5.28 -5.84 -7.17
N ALA A 62 -4.97 -6.47 -8.31
CA ALA A 62 -5.83 -6.50 -9.49
C ALA A 62 -7.26 -6.94 -9.16
N MET A 63 -7.44 -7.98 -8.34
CA MET A 63 -8.76 -8.51 -7.94
C MET A 63 -9.54 -7.54 -7.06
N HIS A 64 -8.85 -6.79 -6.20
CA HIS A 64 -9.49 -5.87 -5.27
C HIS A 64 -9.73 -4.50 -5.86
N SER A 65 -8.97 -4.08 -6.88
CA SER A 65 -9.13 -2.77 -7.53
C SER A 65 -10.59 -2.49 -7.93
N TYR A 66 -11.26 -3.45 -8.56
CA TYR A 66 -12.64 -3.32 -9.05
C TYR A 66 -13.72 -3.26 -7.97
N ARG A 67 -13.40 -3.63 -6.72
CA ARG A 67 -14.33 -3.60 -5.58
C ARG A 67 -14.37 -2.24 -4.88
N HIS A 68 -13.47 -1.32 -5.24
CA HIS A 68 -13.41 0.04 -4.70
C HIS A 68 -14.05 1.06 -5.62
N GLU A 69 -14.19 2.29 -5.12
CA GLU A 69 -14.65 3.44 -5.89
C GLU A 69 -13.79 3.67 -7.14
N TRP A 70 -14.41 4.25 -8.18
CA TRP A 70 -13.77 4.47 -9.48
C TRP A 70 -12.43 5.22 -9.39
N ALA A 71 -12.31 6.21 -8.49
CA ALA A 71 -11.06 6.93 -8.28
C ALA A 71 -9.93 6.01 -7.78
N CYS A 72 -10.25 5.03 -6.93
CA CYS A 72 -9.27 4.06 -6.43
C CYS A 72 -8.78 3.13 -7.55
N GLN A 73 -9.67 2.73 -8.46
CA GLN A 73 -9.31 1.93 -9.64
C GLN A 73 -8.33 2.67 -10.55
N LEU A 74 -8.45 3.99 -10.69
CA LEU A 74 -7.52 4.74 -11.52
C LEU A 74 -6.17 4.99 -10.86
N VAL A 75 -6.18 5.35 -9.58
CA VAL A 75 -4.97 5.77 -8.86
C VAL A 75 -4.11 4.57 -8.45
N TYR A 76 -4.76 3.47 -8.03
CA TYR A 76 -4.08 2.34 -7.41
C TYR A 76 -4.12 1.06 -8.26
N SER A 77 -4.62 1.11 -9.51
CA SER A 77 -4.58 -0.08 -10.37
C SER A 77 -3.14 -0.48 -10.69
N PRO A 78 -2.81 -1.78 -10.60
CA PRO A 78 -1.48 -2.27 -10.90
C PRO A 78 -1.12 -2.06 -12.39
N HIS A 79 -2.11 -2.01 -13.28
CA HIS A 79 -1.89 -1.72 -14.70
C HIS A 79 -1.61 -0.25 -15.01
N LEU A 80 -1.98 0.66 -14.10
CA LEU A 80 -1.80 2.10 -14.28
C LEU A 80 -0.66 2.68 -13.43
N CYS A 81 -0.24 1.96 -12.38
CA CYS A 81 0.81 2.38 -11.48
C CYS A 81 2.20 2.16 -12.09
N ARG A 82 2.96 3.23 -12.32
CA ARG A 82 4.29 3.15 -12.95
C ARG A 82 5.31 2.34 -12.16
N SER A 83 5.19 2.30 -10.84
CA SER A 83 6.08 1.51 -9.97
C SER A 83 5.89 0.00 -10.14
N MET A 84 4.81 -0.45 -10.80
CA MET A 84 4.55 -1.85 -11.15
C MET A 84 5.12 -2.27 -12.51
N ALA A 85 5.82 -1.39 -13.23
CA ALA A 85 6.26 -1.64 -14.62
C ALA A 85 7.20 -2.85 -14.81
N LEU A 86 7.69 -3.45 -13.72
CA LEU A 86 8.49 -4.67 -13.73
C LEU A 86 7.69 -5.94 -13.39
N THR A 87 6.38 -5.83 -13.20
CA THR A 87 5.44 -6.93 -12.97
C THR A 87 4.43 -6.96 -14.11
N ASP A 88 3.83 -8.13 -14.39
CA ASP A 88 2.72 -8.27 -15.33
C ASP A 88 1.41 -7.62 -14.84
N GLY A 89 1.40 -7.10 -13.60
CA GLY A 89 0.24 -6.53 -12.96
C GLY A 89 -0.75 -7.58 -12.44
N GLU A 90 -0.39 -8.86 -12.48
CA GLU A 90 -1.22 -9.98 -12.02
C GLU A 90 -0.96 -10.34 -10.55
N ALA A 91 -0.52 -9.39 -9.72
CA ALA A 91 -0.36 -9.64 -8.29
C ALA A 91 -1.66 -10.28 -7.75
N VAL A 92 -1.58 -11.56 -7.37
CA VAL A 92 -2.67 -12.38 -6.86
C VAL A 92 -2.67 -12.32 -5.34
N GLU A 93 -3.89 -12.19 -4.79
CA GLU A 93 -4.26 -11.77 -3.41
C GLU A 93 -3.12 -11.46 -2.43
#